data_AF-A0A9D3MLY9-F1
#
_entry.id   AF-A0A9D3MLY9-F1
#
_cell.length_a   1.000
_cell.length_b   1.000
_cell.length_c   1.000
_cell.angle_alpha   90.00
_cell.angle_beta   90.00
_cell.angle_gamma   90.00
#
_symmetry.space_group_name_H-M   'P 1'
#
loop_
_entity.id
_entity.type
_entity.pdbx_description
1 polymer ?
#
loop_
_entity_poly.entity_id
_entity_poly.type
_entity_poly.pdbx_seq_one_letter_code
_entity_poly.pdbx_strand_id
1 'polypeptide(L)'
;MAWVKSVSVVSEDIFDEDGNDIILQHKEWNNNMSKRVKDGYRDGVDAGKEASLQRGFNIGYREGAEQMSVVGQLKGILSALQCWCQLQHPGSPAFFSVSHLLQDVSRHEEGLIERMKMSMGQQRPPPSVGEITEGVEDLGMEHSSTGCGGGGCSKEDCCREEQSPDGGPAALQAPCQGNTHPALSAGESMEQLLKSCMDLVVELGLPEELFGHLQQLSESVIDRRQLKLAQVTKTTSGYDVACAVPDVDAIGLRFCV
;
A
#
# COMPACT_ATOMS: atom_id res chain seq x y z
N MET A 1 -4.14 -71.98 -69.19
CA MET A 1 -5.46 -71.56 -68.67
C MET A 1 -5.47 -71.79 -67.16
N ALA A 2 -5.24 -70.75 -66.36
CA ALA A 2 -5.52 -70.63 -64.91
C ALA A 2 -4.73 -69.42 -64.35
N TRP A 3 -5.07 -68.22 -64.82
CA TRP A 3 -4.57 -66.98 -64.20
C TRP A 3 -5.44 -66.63 -62.99
N VAL A 4 -4.86 -65.85 -62.07
CA VAL A 4 -5.51 -65.27 -60.88
C VAL A 4 -6.03 -66.31 -59.88
N LYS A 5 -5.15 -66.73 -58.98
CA LYS A 5 -5.58 -66.94 -57.58
C LYS A 5 -5.50 -65.56 -56.94
N SER A 6 -6.65 -64.92 -56.74
CA SER A 6 -6.74 -63.59 -56.17
C SER A 6 -6.03 -63.55 -54.81
N VAL A 7 -5.13 -62.58 -54.64
CA VAL A 7 -4.82 -62.10 -53.30
C VAL A 7 -6.16 -61.67 -52.71
N SER A 8 -6.61 -62.34 -51.65
CA SER A 8 -7.67 -61.78 -50.84
C SER A 8 -7.11 -60.48 -50.27
N VAL A 9 -7.55 -59.37 -50.85
CA VAL A 9 -7.52 -58.08 -50.17
C VAL A 9 -8.41 -58.28 -48.95
N VAL A 10 -7.78 -58.67 -47.85
CA VAL A 10 -8.24 -58.23 -46.54
C VAL A 10 -8.33 -56.71 -46.71
N SER A 11 -9.55 -56.20 -46.64
CA SER A 11 -9.81 -54.76 -46.56
C SER A 11 -9.39 -54.32 -45.17
N GLU A 12 -8.08 -54.38 -44.92
CA GLU A 12 -7.41 -53.57 -43.93
C GLU A 12 -7.77 -52.14 -44.32
N ASP A 13 -8.45 -51.43 -43.42
CA ASP A 13 -8.87 -50.07 -43.68
C ASP A 13 -7.65 -49.17 -43.56
N ILE A 14 -6.90 -49.04 -44.67
CA ILE A 14 -5.63 -48.31 -44.74
C ILE A 14 -5.85 -46.78 -44.57
N PHE A 15 -7.11 -46.34 -44.50
CA PHE A 15 -7.50 -44.94 -44.39
C PHE A 15 -8.56 -44.70 -43.29
N ASP A 16 -8.21 -44.94 -42.03
CA ASP A 16 -8.82 -44.22 -40.89
C ASP A 16 -8.23 -42.79 -40.73
N GLU A 17 -7.85 -42.16 -41.85
CA GLU A 17 -7.22 -40.84 -41.94
C GLU A 17 -8.09 -39.76 -41.27
N ASP A 18 -9.40 -39.77 -41.52
CA ASP A 18 -10.39 -38.92 -40.84
C ASP A 18 -10.53 -39.24 -39.34
N GLY A 19 -10.31 -40.49 -38.94
CA GLY A 19 -10.34 -40.91 -37.53
C GLY A 19 -9.20 -40.29 -36.72
N ASN A 20 -8.00 -40.24 -37.32
CA ASN A 20 -6.84 -39.58 -36.72
C ASN A 20 -7.06 -38.05 -36.63
N ASP A 21 -7.68 -37.42 -37.64
CA ASP A 21 -7.99 -35.98 -37.59
C ASP A 21 -9.07 -35.64 -36.54
N ILE A 22 -10.15 -36.42 -36.44
CA ILE A 22 -11.18 -36.23 -35.39
C ILE A 22 -10.58 -36.40 -33.99
N ILE A 23 -9.70 -37.38 -33.78
CA ILE A 23 -9.00 -37.58 -32.50
C ILE A 23 -8.03 -36.43 -32.21
N LEU A 24 -7.33 -35.92 -33.23
CA LEU A 24 -6.46 -34.74 -33.12
C LEU A 24 -7.27 -33.50 -32.74
N GLN A 25 -8.35 -33.19 -33.46
CA GLN A 25 -9.24 -32.06 -33.17
C GLN A 25 -9.79 -32.12 -31.73
N HIS A 26 -10.24 -33.29 -31.27
CA HIS A 26 -10.72 -33.47 -29.90
C HIS A 26 -9.60 -33.28 -28.85
N LYS A 27 -8.38 -33.75 -29.13
CA LYS A 27 -7.21 -33.54 -28.28
C LYS A 27 -6.79 -32.07 -28.22
N GLU A 28 -6.79 -31.37 -29.36
CA GLU A 28 -6.51 -29.94 -29.43
C GLU A 28 -7.56 -29.12 -28.71
N TRP A 29 -8.84 -29.44 -28.88
CA TRP A 29 -9.95 -28.83 -28.16
C TRP A 29 -9.79 -28.95 -26.63
N ASN A 30 -9.55 -30.17 -26.13
CA ASN A 30 -9.37 -30.41 -24.70
C ASN A 30 -8.12 -29.70 -24.13
N ASN A 31 -7.01 -29.69 -24.89
CA ASN A 31 -5.82 -28.93 -24.53
C ASN A 31 -6.08 -27.41 -24.52
N ASN A 32 -6.84 -26.88 -25.47
CA ASN A 32 -7.20 -25.46 -25.54
C ASN A 32 -8.12 -25.08 -24.37
N MET A 33 -9.11 -25.91 -24.06
CA MET A 33 -10.02 -25.69 -22.94
C MET A 33 -9.29 -25.74 -21.58
N SER A 34 -8.41 -26.72 -21.38
CA SER A 34 -7.57 -26.82 -20.17
C SER A 34 -6.66 -25.59 -19.99
N LYS A 35 -6.06 -25.08 -21.08
CA LYS A 35 -5.31 -23.82 -21.07
C LYS A 35 -6.19 -22.64 -20.66
N ARG A 36 -7.36 -22.44 -21.28
CA ARG A 36 -8.28 -21.33 -20.94
C ARG A 36 -8.70 -21.32 -19.47
N VAL A 37 -8.92 -22.49 -18.86
CA VAL A 37 -9.23 -22.58 -17.41
C VAL A 37 -8.03 -22.15 -16.57
N LYS A 38 -6.81 -22.62 -16.91
CA LYS A 38 -5.57 -22.28 -16.21
C LYS A 38 -5.21 -20.78 -16.36
N ASP A 39 -5.37 -20.23 -17.56
CA ASP A 39 -5.14 -18.82 -17.83
C ASP A 39 -6.19 -17.93 -17.14
N GLY A 40 -7.48 -18.28 -17.22
CA GLY A 40 -8.55 -17.55 -16.54
C GLY A 40 -8.43 -17.55 -15.00
N TYR A 41 -7.88 -18.62 -14.39
CA TYR A 41 -7.55 -18.63 -12.97
C TYR A 41 -6.41 -17.66 -12.64
N ARG A 42 -5.33 -17.66 -13.44
CA ARG A 42 -4.19 -16.75 -13.26
C ARG A 42 -4.60 -15.30 -13.43
N ASP A 43 -5.34 -14.99 -14.49
CA ASP A 43 -5.89 -13.66 -14.76
C ASP A 43 -6.81 -13.20 -13.62
N GLY A 44 -7.66 -14.09 -13.08
CA GLY A 44 -8.53 -13.79 -11.95
C GLY A 44 -7.76 -13.51 -10.64
N VAL A 45 -6.70 -14.27 -10.37
CA VAL A 45 -5.81 -14.04 -9.23
C VAL A 45 -5.09 -12.70 -9.35
N ASP A 46 -4.54 -12.39 -10.52
CA ASP A 46 -3.78 -11.15 -10.73
C ASP A 46 -4.69 -9.91 -10.77
N ALA A 47 -5.88 -10.00 -11.38
CA ALA A 47 -6.91 -8.96 -11.29
C ALA A 47 -7.39 -8.74 -9.84
N GLY A 48 -7.50 -9.80 -9.04
CA GLY A 48 -7.83 -9.71 -7.60
C GLY A 48 -6.77 -8.99 -6.78
N LYS A 49 -5.48 -9.28 -7.02
CA LYS A 49 -4.34 -8.57 -6.40
C LYS A 49 -4.37 -7.08 -6.75
N GLU A 50 -4.50 -6.76 -8.03
CA GLU A 50 -4.49 -5.38 -8.52
C GLU A 50 -5.69 -4.58 -7.97
N ALA A 51 -6.89 -5.16 -7.96
CA ALA A 51 -8.07 -4.52 -7.38
C ALA A 51 -7.94 -4.26 -5.87
N SER A 52 -7.26 -5.15 -5.14
CA SER A 52 -6.96 -4.96 -3.71
C SER A 52 -5.90 -3.87 -3.49
N LEU A 53 -4.82 -3.88 -4.27
CA LEU A 53 -3.75 -2.88 -4.23
C LEU A 53 -4.28 -1.48 -4.56
N GLN A 54 -5.03 -1.34 -5.66
CA GLN A 54 -5.61 -0.06 -6.07
C GLN A 54 -6.62 0.47 -5.04
N ARG A 55 -7.36 -0.40 -4.35
CA ARG A 55 -8.22 0.00 -3.23
C ARG A 55 -7.41 0.60 -2.09
N GLY A 56 -6.33 -0.07 -1.67
CA GLY A 56 -5.41 0.42 -0.64
C GLY A 56 -4.78 1.77 -1.03
N PHE A 57 -4.27 1.86 -2.27
CA PHE A 57 -3.73 3.11 -2.82
C PHE A 57 -4.75 4.24 -2.81
N ASN A 58 -5.99 4.00 -3.27
CA ASN A 58 -7.04 5.03 -3.33
C ASN A 58 -7.42 5.57 -1.94
N ILE A 59 -7.37 4.73 -0.90
CA ILE A 59 -7.62 5.14 0.50
C ILE A 59 -6.44 5.98 1.01
N GLY A 60 -5.21 5.45 0.92
CA GLY A 60 -4.00 6.13 1.40
C GLY A 60 -3.74 7.45 0.66
N TYR A 61 -3.95 7.48 -0.66
CA TYR A 61 -3.84 8.69 -1.47
C TYR A 61 -4.86 9.75 -1.04
N ARG A 62 -6.13 9.37 -0.81
CA ARG A 62 -7.16 10.30 -0.36
C ARG A 62 -6.82 10.89 1.01
N GLU A 63 -6.46 10.05 1.98
CA GLU A 63 -6.15 10.50 3.34
C GLU A 63 -4.87 11.35 3.37
N GLY A 64 -3.83 10.94 2.65
CA GLY A 64 -2.58 11.69 2.53
C GLY A 64 -2.78 13.03 1.84
N ALA A 65 -3.45 13.06 0.68
CA ALA A 65 -3.71 14.29 -0.06
C ALA A 65 -4.61 15.26 0.72
N GLU A 66 -5.65 14.78 1.40
CA GLU A 66 -6.52 15.61 2.23
C GLU A 66 -5.73 16.34 3.32
N GLN A 67 -4.91 15.60 4.08
CA GLN A 67 -4.11 16.16 5.18
C GLN A 67 -2.97 17.04 4.68
N MET A 68 -2.29 16.64 3.60
CA MET A 68 -1.12 17.35 3.08
C MET A 68 -1.46 18.59 2.24
N SER A 69 -2.68 18.68 1.72
CA SER A 69 -3.13 19.82 0.91
C SER A 69 -2.96 21.18 1.60
N VAL A 70 -3.21 21.26 2.91
CA VAL A 70 -3.08 22.49 3.70
C VAL A 70 -1.64 22.77 4.09
N VAL A 71 -0.89 21.73 4.48
CA VAL A 71 0.55 21.82 4.75
C VAL A 71 1.27 22.40 3.54
N GLY A 72 1.00 21.85 2.34
CA GLY A 72 1.58 22.32 1.08
C GLY A 72 1.22 23.76 0.73
N GLN A 73 -0.04 24.15 0.91
CA GLN A 73 -0.48 25.55 0.71
C GLN A 73 0.21 26.52 1.67
N LEU A 74 0.25 26.20 2.97
CA LEU A 74 0.88 27.04 3.97
C LEU A 74 2.40 27.15 3.74
N LYS A 75 3.09 26.05 3.41
CA LYS A 75 4.50 26.08 3.01
C LYS A 75 4.70 26.96 1.77
N GLY A 76 3.86 26.83 0.75
CA GLY A 76 3.92 27.66 -0.45
C GLY A 76 3.78 29.15 -0.16
N ILE A 77 2.81 29.53 0.68
CA ILE A 77 2.62 30.91 1.15
C ILE A 77 3.86 31.39 1.92
N LEU A 78 4.34 30.64 2.91
CA LEU A 78 5.50 31.02 3.72
C LEU A 78 6.79 31.11 2.89
N SER A 79 7.01 30.25 1.90
CA SER A 79 8.14 30.36 0.97
C SER A 79 8.04 31.60 0.07
N ALA A 80 6.84 31.97 -0.39
CA ALA A 80 6.62 33.22 -1.12
C ALA A 80 6.87 34.45 -0.23
N LEU A 81 6.37 34.44 1.01
CA LEU A 81 6.64 35.47 2.02
C LEU A 81 8.14 35.59 2.35
N GLN A 82 8.84 34.46 2.48
CA GLN A 82 10.28 34.43 2.74
C GLN A 82 11.06 35.11 1.60
N CYS A 83 10.71 34.81 0.35
CA CYS A 83 11.29 35.44 -0.83
C CYS A 83 10.97 36.95 -0.91
N TRP A 84 9.73 37.34 -0.60
CA TRP A 84 9.34 38.75 -0.54
C TRP A 84 10.11 39.52 0.55
N CYS A 85 10.24 38.96 1.75
CA CYS A 85 11.03 39.53 2.84
C CYS A 85 12.52 39.70 2.46
N GLN A 86 13.11 38.72 1.77
CA GLN A 86 14.49 38.83 1.26
C GLN A 86 14.66 39.99 0.28
N LEU A 87 13.68 40.22 -0.60
CA LEU A 87 13.75 41.24 -1.64
C LEU A 87 13.50 42.66 -1.10
N GLN A 88 12.50 42.84 -0.24
CA GLN A 88 12.12 44.16 0.27
C GLN A 88 12.97 44.60 1.47
N HIS A 89 13.30 43.67 2.37
CA HIS A 89 13.95 43.97 3.65
C HIS A 89 15.01 42.92 4.01
N PRO A 90 16.14 42.85 3.27
CA PRO A 90 17.22 41.92 3.56
C PRO A 90 17.76 42.11 4.98
N GLY A 91 17.70 41.05 5.79
CA GLY A 91 18.14 41.06 7.19
C GLY A 91 17.09 41.58 8.21
N SER A 92 15.85 41.81 7.81
CA SER A 92 14.76 42.16 8.73
C SER A 92 14.44 41.05 9.74
N PRO A 93 13.96 41.37 10.96
CA PRO A 93 13.47 40.36 11.91
C PRO A 93 12.34 39.51 11.31
N ALA A 94 11.50 40.11 10.47
CA ALA A 94 10.42 39.41 9.76
C ALA A 94 10.92 38.24 8.89
N PHE A 95 12.08 38.36 8.24
CA PHE A 95 12.67 37.26 7.49
C PHE A 95 12.97 36.06 8.41
N PHE A 96 13.48 36.30 9.61
CA PHE A 96 13.74 35.25 10.59
C PHE A 96 12.45 34.63 11.13
N SER A 97 11.42 35.44 11.44
CA SER A 97 10.10 34.95 11.88
C SER A 97 9.43 34.04 10.83
N VAL A 98 9.41 34.46 9.56
CA VAL A 98 8.86 33.64 8.47
C VAL A 98 9.68 32.37 8.25
N SER A 99 11.01 32.44 8.35
CA SER A 99 11.89 31.28 8.23
C SER A 99 11.71 30.28 9.37
N HIS A 100 11.49 30.76 10.60
CA HIS A 100 11.18 29.92 11.76
C HIS A 100 9.84 29.22 11.59
N LEU A 101 8.79 29.96 11.24
CA LEU A 101 7.45 29.38 11.02
C LEU A 101 7.45 28.36 9.87
N LEU A 102 8.22 28.59 8.80
CA LEU A 102 8.40 27.60 7.72
C LEU A 102 9.10 26.32 8.21
N GLN A 103 10.04 26.43 9.17
CA GLN A 103 10.66 25.27 9.83
C GLN A 103 9.64 24.52 10.71
N ASP A 104 8.79 25.22 11.46
CA ASP A 104 7.77 24.59 12.32
C ASP A 104 6.69 23.88 11.51
N VAL A 105 6.24 24.47 10.39
CA VAL A 105 5.35 23.78 9.43
C VAL A 105 6.01 22.54 8.83
N SER A 106 7.33 22.57 8.58
CA SER A 106 8.06 21.40 8.08
C SER A 106 8.19 20.30 9.14
N ARG A 107 8.41 20.65 10.42
CA ARG A 107 8.34 19.70 11.54
C ARG A 107 6.94 19.10 11.72
N HIS A 108 5.90 19.91 11.53
CA HIS A 108 4.51 19.45 11.59
C HIS A 108 4.18 18.45 10.46
N GLU A 109 4.71 18.69 9.25
CA GLU A 109 4.62 17.77 8.11
C GLU A 109 5.27 16.42 8.42
N GLU A 110 6.51 16.41 8.88
CA GLU A 110 7.23 15.19 9.29
C GLU A 110 6.45 14.42 10.37
N GLY A 111 5.92 15.13 11.37
CA GLY A 111 5.07 14.54 12.40
C GLY A 111 3.71 14.04 11.90
N LEU A 112 3.11 14.63 10.86
CA LEU A 112 1.92 14.07 10.20
C LEU A 112 2.25 12.78 9.45
N ILE A 113 3.31 12.78 8.65
CA ILE A 113 3.77 11.62 7.88
C ILE A 113 4.08 10.45 8.83
N GLU A 114 4.74 10.70 9.96
CA GLU A 114 5.06 9.64 10.91
C GLU A 114 3.81 9.09 11.62
N ARG A 115 2.84 9.95 11.96
CA ARG A 115 1.53 9.50 12.48
C ARG A 115 0.78 8.64 11.47
N MET A 116 0.79 8.98 10.18
CA MET A 116 0.20 8.16 9.11
C MET A 116 0.87 6.79 9.02
N LYS A 117 2.22 6.72 9.01
CA LYS A 117 2.96 5.46 8.99
C LYS A 117 2.62 4.57 10.19
N MET A 118 2.60 5.14 11.40
CA MET A 118 2.30 4.39 12.62
C MET A 118 0.85 3.88 12.62
N SER A 119 -0.11 4.67 12.13
CA SER A 119 -1.51 4.22 12.03
C SER A 119 -1.70 3.06 11.04
N MET A 120 -0.92 3.01 9.96
CA MET A 120 -0.91 1.89 9.01
C MET A 120 -0.17 0.67 9.59
N GLY A 121 0.99 0.87 10.23
CA GLY A 121 1.79 -0.22 10.81
C GLY A 121 1.08 -0.98 11.94
N GLN A 122 0.12 -0.35 12.62
CA GLN A 122 -0.69 -1.00 13.66
C GLN A 122 -1.80 -1.92 13.08
N GLN A 123 -2.21 -1.74 11.81
CA GLN A 123 -3.32 -2.47 11.20
C GLN A 123 -2.86 -3.70 10.40
N ARG A 124 -2.52 -4.75 11.16
CA ARG A 124 -2.03 -6.08 10.70
C ARG A 124 -0.65 -6.06 10.01
N PRO A 125 0.10 -7.19 10.07
CA PRO A 125 1.18 -7.41 9.11
C PRO A 125 0.62 -7.37 7.68
N PRO A 126 1.43 -7.04 6.66
CA PRO A 126 0.99 -7.13 5.27
C PRO A 126 0.42 -8.54 5.04
N PRO A 127 -0.72 -8.68 4.33
CA PRO A 127 -1.30 -9.99 4.06
C PRO A 127 -0.26 -10.83 3.34
N SER A 128 0.31 -11.80 4.05
CA SER A 128 1.27 -12.74 3.49
C SER A 128 0.52 -13.55 2.44
N VAL A 129 0.82 -13.29 1.18
CA VAL A 129 0.11 -13.89 0.03
C VAL A 129 0.27 -15.43 0.00
N GLY A 130 1.14 -15.99 0.86
CA GLY A 130 1.26 -17.43 1.08
C GLY A 130 0.04 -18.13 1.69
N GLU A 131 -0.90 -17.42 2.33
CA GLU A 131 -2.12 -18.03 2.89
C GLU A 131 -3.23 -18.31 1.84
N ILE A 132 -3.01 -17.99 0.55
CA ILE A 132 -3.97 -18.30 -0.53
C ILE A 132 -3.47 -19.46 -1.43
N THR A 133 -2.28 -20.01 -1.15
CA THR A 133 -1.67 -21.09 -1.96
C THR A 133 -2.11 -22.52 -1.59
N GLU A 134 -2.87 -22.75 -0.51
CA GLU A 134 -3.35 -24.09 -0.10
C GLU A 134 -4.48 -24.69 -0.97
N GLY A 135 -4.60 -24.27 -2.24
CA GLY A 135 -5.68 -24.67 -3.14
C GLY A 135 -5.25 -25.01 -4.57
N VAL A 136 -3.96 -25.29 -4.82
CA VAL A 136 -3.44 -25.56 -6.19
C VAL A 136 -2.76 -26.92 -6.37
N GLU A 137 -2.71 -27.75 -5.33
CA GLU A 137 -2.06 -29.08 -5.39
C GLU A 137 -2.82 -30.10 -6.27
N ASP A 138 -4.10 -29.85 -6.59
CA ASP A 138 -4.99 -30.78 -7.32
C ASP A 138 -5.31 -30.36 -8.77
N LEU A 139 -4.38 -29.68 -9.47
CA LEU A 139 -4.54 -29.34 -10.91
C LEU A 139 -3.36 -29.70 -11.82
N GLY A 140 -2.44 -30.54 -11.31
CA GLY A 140 -1.36 -31.13 -12.11
C GLY A 140 -0.50 -30.10 -12.83
N MET A 141 -0.26 -28.94 -12.21
CA MET A 141 0.82 -28.04 -12.63
C MET A 141 2.10 -28.54 -11.99
N GLU A 142 2.93 -29.24 -12.77
CA GLU A 142 4.30 -29.50 -12.35
C GLU A 142 4.99 -28.15 -12.11
N HIS A 143 5.30 -27.87 -10.85
CA HIS A 143 6.23 -26.80 -10.53
C HIS A 143 7.57 -27.18 -11.14
N SER A 144 7.95 -26.52 -12.24
CA SER A 144 9.35 -26.36 -12.60
C SER A 144 10.00 -25.37 -11.60
N SER A 145 9.93 -25.69 -10.31
CA SER A 145 10.95 -25.27 -9.38
C SER A 145 12.27 -25.74 -9.96
N THR A 146 13.21 -24.82 -10.17
CA THR A 146 14.58 -25.14 -10.58
C THR A 146 15.25 -25.90 -9.43
N GLY A 147 14.96 -27.19 -9.34
CA GLY A 147 15.58 -28.12 -8.42
C GLY A 147 17.02 -28.30 -8.87
N CYS A 148 17.94 -27.57 -8.22
CA CYS A 148 19.37 -27.78 -8.37
C CYS A 148 19.75 -29.12 -7.72
N GLY A 149 19.52 -30.21 -8.45
CA GLY A 149 19.84 -31.57 -8.03
C GLY A 149 21.13 -32.05 -8.67
N GLY A 150 22.21 -32.14 -7.87
CA GLY A 150 23.34 -33.03 -8.17
C GLY A 150 24.59 -32.39 -8.80
N GLY A 151 25.33 -31.62 -8.01
CA GLY A 151 26.71 -31.23 -8.33
C GLY A 151 27.42 -30.84 -7.03
N GLY A 152 28.24 -31.73 -6.49
CA GLY A 152 28.73 -31.61 -5.10
C GLY A 152 29.62 -30.40 -4.87
N CYS A 153 29.30 -29.60 -3.85
CA CYS A 153 30.21 -28.62 -3.27
C CYS A 153 30.44 -28.98 -1.80
N SER A 154 31.68 -29.37 -1.47
CA SER A 154 32.10 -29.52 -0.09
C SER A 154 32.10 -28.17 0.62
N LYS A 155 31.72 -28.17 1.90
CA LYS A 155 32.46 -27.55 3.03
C LYS A 155 33.49 -26.46 2.62
N GLU A 156 33.48 -25.21 3.12
CA GLU A 156 32.97 -24.67 4.40
C GLU A 156 32.53 -23.19 4.26
N ASP A 157 31.98 -22.59 5.34
CA ASP A 157 31.61 -21.18 5.54
C ASP A 157 30.53 -20.49 4.67
N CYS A 158 29.38 -20.22 5.31
CA CYS A 158 28.63 -18.96 5.14
C CYS A 158 27.89 -18.58 6.44
N CYS A 159 28.58 -17.77 7.26
CA CYS A 159 28.02 -16.80 8.22
C CYS A 159 27.24 -17.31 9.46
N ARG A 160 27.94 -17.32 10.61
CA ARG A 160 27.35 -17.17 11.96
C ARG A 160 28.08 -16.05 12.72
N GLU A 161 27.37 -15.46 13.68
CA GLU A 161 27.67 -14.23 14.43
C GLU A 161 28.91 -14.24 15.36
N GLU A 162 29.47 -13.04 15.54
CA GLU A 162 30.15 -12.45 16.73
C GLU A 162 31.16 -13.25 17.59
N GLN A 163 32.41 -12.74 17.69
CA GLN A 163 32.99 -12.14 18.92
C GLN A 163 34.43 -11.61 18.74
N SER A 164 34.87 -10.70 19.63
CA SER A 164 36.22 -10.11 19.70
C SER A 164 36.95 -10.54 20.99
N PRO A 165 38.30 -10.62 20.98
CA PRO A 165 39.17 -9.71 21.77
C PRO A 165 40.43 -9.31 20.94
N ASP A 166 41.49 -8.59 21.35
CA ASP A 166 41.93 -7.79 22.52
C ASP A 166 42.91 -6.69 21.97
N GLY A 167 43.37 -5.60 22.60
CA GLY A 167 43.16 -4.99 23.92
C GLY A 167 44.08 -3.76 24.10
N GLY A 168 43.81 -2.86 25.06
CA GLY A 168 44.64 -1.66 25.33
C GLY A 168 43.98 -0.65 26.30
N PRO A 169 44.73 0.06 27.17
CA PRO A 169 44.23 0.32 28.54
C PRO A 169 43.41 1.60 28.75
N ALA A 170 42.60 1.55 29.80
CA ALA A 170 41.68 2.60 30.21
C ALA A 170 42.34 3.78 30.95
N ALA A 171 41.85 5.00 30.69
CA ALA A 171 41.99 6.16 31.55
C ALA A 171 40.58 6.66 31.92
N LEU A 172 40.20 6.52 33.19
CA LEU A 172 38.91 6.96 33.73
C LEU A 172 38.87 8.48 33.89
N GLN A 173 38.07 9.18 33.08
CA GLN A 173 37.52 10.50 33.41
C GLN A 173 36.07 10.64 32.88
N ALA A 174 35.14 10.86 33.81
CA ALA A 174 33.91 11.64 33.56
C ALA A 174 34.30 13.14 33.40
N PRO A 175 33.43 14.09 32.95
CA PRO A 175 31.96 14.00 32.91
C PRO A 175 31.24 14.70 31.72
N CYS A 176 29.96 14.35 31.52
CA CYS A 176 28.87 15.27 31.10
C CYS A 176 27.53 14.54 31.32
N GLN A 177 26.62 15.02 32.17
CA GLN A 177 25.71 16.14 31.88
C GLN A 177 25.05 16.02 30.50
N GLY A 178 24.28 14.94 30.32
CA GLY A 178 23.26 14.87 29.27
C GLY A 178 22.13 15.82 29.63
N ASN A 179 21.90 16.82 28.77
CA ASN A 179 20.86 17.82 28.96
C ASN A 179 19.49 17.17 29.22
N THR A 180 18.72 17.77 30.13
CA THR A 180 17.28 17.55 30.20
C THR A 180 16.70 17.86 28.82
N HIS A 181 16.34 16.81 28.06
CA HIS A 181 15.51 16.99 26.88
C HIS A 181 14.26 17.73 27.34
N PRO A 182 13.87 18.86 26.71
CA PRO A 182 12.55 19.41 26.94
C PRO A 182 11.56 18.31 26.61
N ALA A 183 10.64 18.02 27.53
CA ALA A 183 9.57 17.08 27.28
C ALA A 183 8.91 17.45 25.95
N LEU A 184 8.63 16.43 25.11
CA LEU A 184 7.94 16.54 23.83
C LEU A 184 6.90 17.67 23.91
N SER A 185 7.18 18.81 23.27
CA SER A 185 6.26 19.93 23.31
C SER A 185 4.93 19.46 22.73
N ALA A 186 3.82 19.95 23.28
CA ALA A 186 2.51 19.70 22.69
C ALA A 186 2.56 20.18 21.24
N GLY A 187 2.68 19.24 20.31
CA GLY A 187 3.05 19.54 18.93
C GLY A 187 2.08 20.54 18.32
N GLU A 188 2.61 21.64 17.81
CA GLU A 188 1.80 22.77 17.33
C GLU A 188 0.77 22.27 16.32
N SER A 189 -0.49 22.59 16.55
CA SER A 189 -1.57 22.24 15.65
C SER A 189 -1.52 23.07 14.38
N MET A 190 -2.06 22.54 13.28
CA MET A 190 -2.17 23.29 12.01
C MET A 190 -2.93 24.61 12.20
N GLU A 191 -3.93 24.63 13.09
CA GLU A 191 -4.70 25.82 13.47
C GLU A 191 -3.80 26.92 14.08
N GLN A 192 -2.82 26.55 14.92
CA GLN A 192 -1.85 27.49 15.50
C GLN A 192 -0.87 28.01 14.45
N LEU A 193 -0.34 27.13 13.58
CA LEU A 193 0.60 27.51 12.52
C LEU A 193 -0.03 28.46 11.50
N LEU A 194 -1.29 28.22 11.13
CA LEU A 194 -2.08 29.12 10.29
C LEU A 194 -2.31 30.48 10.97
N LYS A 195 -2.65 30.48 12.26
CA LYS A 195 -2.81 31.73 13.03
C LYS A 195 -1.50 32.53 13.08
N SER A 196 -0.37 31.91 13.40
CA SER A 196 0.94 32.56 13.40
C SER A 196 1.29 33.16 12.02
N CYS A 197 0.85 32.53 10.93
CA CYS A 197 1.02 33.08 9.58
C CYS A 197 0.11 34.30 9.34
N MET A 198 -1.14 34.28 9.80
CA MET A 198 -2.06 35.42 9.73
C MET A 198 -1.55 36.61 10.55
N ASP A 199 -1.08 36.38 11.77
CA ASP A 199 -0.51 37.41 12.64
C ASP A 199 0.72 38.07 11.96
N LEU A 200 1.62 37.28 11.36
CA LEU A 200 2.74 37.80 10.56
C LEU A 200 2.31 38.60 9.32
N VAL A 201 1.25 38.19 8.62
CA VAL A 201 0.71 38.91 7.45
C VAL A 201 0.18 40.29 7.85
N VAL A 202 -0.45 40.40 9.04
CA VAL A 202 -0.90 41.67 9.61
C VAL A 202 0.29 42.53 10.06
N GLU A 203 1.28 41.96 10.75
CA GLU A 203 2.50 42.68 11.17
C GLU A 203 3.30 43.27 9.99
N LEU A 204 3.31 42.57 8.86
CA LEU A 204 3.99 42.99 7.63
C LEU A 204 3.20 43.99 6.78
N GLY A 205 1.94 44.30 7.14
CA GLY A 205 1.08 45.20 6.38
C GLY A 205 0.78 44.69 4.96
N LEU A 206 0.65 43.37 4.81
CA LEU A 206 0.44 42.72 3.51
C LEU A 206 -1.04 42.79 3.06
N PRO A 207 -1.34 42.53 1.76
CA PRO A 207 -2.68 42.73 1.22
C PRO A 207 -3.76 41.86 1.88
N GLU A 208 -4.96 42.42 2.04
CA GLU A 208 -6.10 41.77 2.70
C GLU A 208 -6.54 40.48 1.98
N GLU A 209 -6.29 40.36 0.67
CA GLU A 209 -6.57 39.15 -0.11
C GLU A 209 -5.77 37.94 0.40
N LEU A 210 -4.52 38.15 0.83
CA LEU A 210 -3.70 37.09 1.41
C LEU A 210 -4.24 36.65 2.78
N PHE A 211 -4.71 37.59 3.58
CA PHE A 211 -5.37 37.30 4.85
C PHE A 211 -6.66 36.51 4.64
N GLY A 212 -7.48 36.90 3.66
CA GLY A 212 -8.70 36.18 3.28
C GLY A 212 -8.43 34.74 2.83
N HIS A 213 -7.38 34.51 2.03
CA HIS A 213 -6.96 33.15 1.65
C HIS A 213 -6.51 32.31 2.86
N LEU A 214 -5.75 32.88 3.80
CA LEU A 214 -5.34 32.19 5.03
C LEU A 214 -6.54 31.88 5.95
N GLN A 215 -7.49 32.80 6.05
CA GLN A 215 -8.74 32.58 6.78
C GLN A 215 -9.52 31.41 6.18
N GLN A 216 -9.78 31.41 4.87
CA GLN A 216 -10.46 30.31 4.18
C GLN A 216 -9.73 28.97 4.36
N LEU A 217 -8.40 29.00 4.34
CA LEU A 217 -7.58 27.81 4.60
C LEU A 217 -7.80 27.29 6.03
N SER A 218 -7.87 28.16 7.05
CA SER A 218 -8.17 27.80 8.43
C SER A 218 -9.58 27.25 8.64
N GLU A 219 -10.60 27.86 8.03
CA GLU A 219 -11.98 27.40 8.06
C GLU A 219 -12.08 25.98 7.49
N SER A 220 -11.39 25.70 6.38
CA SER A 220 -11.35 24.36 5.80
C SER A 220 -10.71 23.30 6.72
N VAL A 221 -9.78 23.68 7.61
CA VAL A 221 -9.20 22.76 8.61
C VAL A 221 -10.21 22.43 9.69
N ILE A 222 -10.96 23.44 10.17
CA ILE A 222 -12.02 23.28 11.16
C ILE A 222 -13.12 22.36 10.61
N ASP A 223 -13.59 22.61 9.38
CA ASP A 223 -14.64 21.78 8.74
C ASP A 223 -14.22 20.32 8.59
N ARG A 224 -12.99 20.05 8.12
CA ARG A 224 -12.47 18.67 8.04
C ARG A 224 -12.40 18.00 9.41
N ARG A 225 -12.01 18.74 10.46
CA ARG A 225 -11.95 18.23 11.83
C ARG A 225 -13.35 17.88 12.36
N GLN A 226 -14.34 18.74 12.13
CA GLN A 226 -15.74 18.50 12.51
C GLN A 226 -16.34 17.32 11.73
N LEU A 227 -16.07 17.22 10.42
CA LEU A 227 -16.54 16.10 9.60
C LEU A 227 -15.97 14.75 10.08
N LYS A 228 -14.68 14.70 10.43
CA LYS A 228 -14.06 13.49 11.00
C LYS A 228 -14.68 13.10 12.35
N LEU A 229 -14.91 14.07 13.24
CA LEU A 229 -15.62 13.82 14.51
C LEU A 229 -17.05 13.31 14.29
N ALA A 230 -17.79 13.88 13.34
CA ALA A 230 -19.15 13.47 13.00
C ALA A 230 -19.24 12.10 12.29
N GLN A 231 -18.15 11.63 11.67
CA GLN A 231 -18.04 10.27 11.15
C GLN A 231 -17.75 9.26 12.26
N VAL A 232 -16.86 9.58 13.21
CA VAL A 232 -16.52 8.73 14.37
C VAL A 232 -17.74 8.52 15.29
N THR A 233 -18.56 9.54 15.53
CA THR A 233 -19.78 9.37 16.35
C THR A 233 -20.82 8.48 15.68
N LYS A 234 -20.93 8.52 14.34
CA LYS A 234 -21.82 7.65 13.57
C LYS A 234 -21.37 6.20 13.56
N THR A 235 -20.06 5.92 13.48
CA THR A 235 -19.57 4.54 13.57
C THR A 235 -19.77 3.97 14.97
N THR A 236 -19.50 4.76 16.02
CA THR A 236 -19.64 4.29 17.42
C THR A 236 -21.10 3.98 17.80
N SER A 237 -22.08 4.67 17.21
CA SER A 237 -23.51 4.37 17.38
C SER A 237 -23.99 3.14 16.58
N GLY A 238 -23.15 2.54 15.74
CA GLY A 238 -23.47 1.39 14.89
C GLY A 238 -23.04 0.02 15.45
N TYR A 239 -22.49 -0.03 16.66
CA TYR A 239 -22.02 -1.27 17.31
C TYR A 239 -23.01 -1.83 18.34
N ASP A 240 -24.30 -1.53 18.18
CA ASP A 240 -25.37 -2.20 18.90
C ASP A 240 -26.39 -2.73 17.88
N VAL A 241 -26.86 -3.97 18.11
CA VAL A 241 -27.77 -4.76 17.24
C VAL A 241 -27.18 -5.26 15.90
N ALA A 242 -26.53 -6.43 15.92
CA ALA A 242 -26.74 -7.50 14.91
C ALA A 242 -26.10 -8.86 15.28
N CYS A 243 -26.20 -9.34 16.53
CA CYS A 243 -26.04 -10.78 16.81
C CYS A 243 -27.33 -11.54 16.44
N ALA A 244 -27.69 -11.53 15.15
CA ALA A 244 -28.75 -12.36 14.60
C ALA A 244 -28.16 -13.69 14.14
N VAL A 245 -28.37 -14.74 14.94
CA VAL A 245 -28.09 -16.12 14.54
C VAL A 245 -28.97 -16.43 13.31
N PRO A 246 -28.41 -16.93 12.19
CA PRO A 246 -29.24 -17.38 11.08
C PRO A 246 -30.03 -18.62 11.51
N ASP A 247 -31.35 -18.50 11.48
CA ASP A 247 -32.29 -19.56 11.85
C ASP A 247 -32.21 -20.72 10.86
N VAL A 248 -32.01 -21.94 11.37
CA VAL A 248 -31.71 -23.15 10.60
C VAL A 248 -32.97 -23.99 10.42
N ASP A 249 -34.00 -23.46 9.75
CA ASP A 249 -35.20 -24.24 9.39
C ASP A 249 -35.99 -23.65 8.19
N ALA A 250 -35.36 -23.61 7.00
CA ALA A 250 -36.03 -23.10 5.78
C ALA A 250 -35.55 -23.71 4.44
N ILE A 251 -35.24 -25.02 4.36
CA ILE A 251 -35.07 -25.73 3.08
C ILE A 251 -36.07 -26.88 2.97
N GLY A 252 -37.32 -26.51 2.67
CA GLY A 252 -38.36 -27.46 2.28
C GLY A 252 -38.14 -28.01 0.87
N LEU A 253 -37.33 -29.07 0.76
CA LEU A 253 -37.16 -29.87 -0.47
C LEU A 253 -38.48 -30.53 -0.87
N ARG A 254 -39.27 -29.86 -1.72
CA ARG A 254 -40.36 -30.51 -2.45
C ARG A 254 -39.78 -31.32 -3.62
N PHE A 255 -39.64 -32.62 -3.39
CA PHE A 255 -39.67 -33.60 -4.47
C PHE A 255 -41.03 -33.48 -5.20
N CYS A 256 -40.99 -33.32 -6.52
CA CYS A 256 -42.08 -33.74 -7.39
C CYS A 256 -41.67 -35.04 -8.07
N VAL A 257 -42.60 -35.99 -8.09
CA VAL A 257 -42.58 -37.23 -8.87
C VAL A 257 -43.20 -36.94 -10.24
#